data_AF-A0A962B7M2-F1
#
_entry.id   AF-A0A962B7M2-F1
#
_cell.length_a   1.000
_cell.length_b   1.000
_cell.length_c   1.000
_cell.angle_alpha   90.00
_cell.angle_beta   90.00
_cell.angle_gamma   90.00
#
_symmetry.space_group_name_H-M   'P 1'
#
loop_
_entity.id
_entity.type
_entity.pdbx_description
1 polymer ?
#
loop_
_entity_poly.entity_id
_entity_poly.type
_entity_poly.pdbx_seq_one_letter_code
_entity_poly.pdbx_strand_id
1 'polypeptide(L)'
;MAARRSAVRSKARSIAPSPASEARPRDMAPPSLFLLAMEGRAWMEWASWLVARPWFSQAGRGDGHPVLVLPGLLASDRSTWPLRKFLEHLGYTAYPWELGFNHGPKPGMLEHLQQRIAEIRQLHGKKPSLIGWSLGGLMARALAWQMPEHVRSVLTLGSPLAAEANATNARKVFELVSGLDPDHADVRKLIGGHPDVPLTSILSRYDGVVHWRSSLVKNHPRAENVEVPASHLGMGVNPLVLWVIADRLAQHPDRWSPFSHHGWRKLVYRNPGHAEHA
;
A
#
# COMPACT_ATOMS: atom_id res chain seq x y z
N MET A 1 -38.74 -72.55 14.97
CA MET A 1 -38.32 -72.46 13.55
C MET A 1 -37.91 -71.02 13.26
N ALA A 2 -36.63 -70.83 12.94
CA ALA A 2 -35.96 -69.54 12.88
C ALA A 2 -36.43 -68.67 11.70
N ALA A 3 -36.72 -67.39 11.99
CA ALA A 3 -37.05 -66.38 10.99
C ALA A 3 -35.78 -65.94 10.24
N ARG A 4 -35.62 -66.42 9.00
CA ARG A 4 -34.65 -65.89 8.03
C ARG A 4 -35.34 -64.85 7.15
N ARG A 5 -35.05 -63.56 7.35
CA ARG A 5 -35.30 -62.50 6.36
C ARG A 5 -33.96 -62.14 5.72
N SER A 6 -33.77 -62.59 4.48
CA SER A 6 -32.58 -62.31 3.66
C SER A 6 -32.90 -61.22 2.63
N ALA A 7 -32.27 -60.07 2.85
CA ALA A 7 -31.81 -59.04 1.91
C ALA A 7 -32.48 -58.92 0.51
N VAL A 8 -33.22 -57.83 0.33
CA VAL A 8 -33.50 -57.22 -0.98
C VAL A 8 -32.26 -56.42 -1.41
N ARG A 9 -31.65 -56.81 -2.53
CA ARG A 9 -30.57 -56.10 -3.23
C ARG A 9 -31.11 -54.76 -3.78
N SER A 10 -30.65 -53.65 -3.21
CA SER A 10 -30.79 -52.30 -3.78
C SER A 10 -29.57 -51.98 -4.65
N LYS A 11 -29.81 -51.54 -5.89
CA LYS A 11 -28.82 -51.17 -6.90
C LYS A 11 -27.90 -50.07 -6.38
N ALA A 12 -26.60 -50.35 -6.36
CA ALA A 12 -25.54 -49.36 -6.20
C ALA A 12 -25.64 -48.31 -7.31
N ARG A 13 -26.02 -47.08 -6.96
CA ARG A 13 -25.74 -45.90 -7.78
C ARG A 13 -24.27 -45.55 -7.57
N SER A 14 -23.51 -45.67 -8.65
CA SER A 14 -22.16 -45.13 -8.83
C SER A 14 -22.13 -43.65 -8.43
N ILE A 15 -21.58 -43.35 -7.25
CA ILE A 15 -21.16 -42.00 -6.89
C ILE A 15 -19.79 -41.82 -7.54
N ALA A 16 -19.77 -41.13 -8.68
CA ALA A 16 -18.55 -40.65 -9.31
C ALA A 16 -17.75 -39.80 -8.29
N PRO A 17 -16.41 -39.81 -8.36
CA PRO A 17 -15.57 -39.18 -7.36
C PRO A 17 -15.88 -37.69 -7.26
N SER A 18 -16.07 -37.21 -6.03
CA SER A 18 -16.11 -35.78 -5.72
C SER A 18 -14.83 -35.15 -6.28
N PRO A 19 -14.90 -34.15 -7.18
CA PRO A 19 -13.70 -33.49 -7.66
C PRO A 19 -13.04 -32.81 -6.46
N ALA A 20 -11.79 -33.21 -6.27
CA ALA A 20 -10.86 -32.71 -5.29
C ALA A 20 -10.95 -31.19 -5.11
N SER A 21 -10.93 -30.77 -3.84
CA SER A 21 -10.11 -29.65 -3.35
C SER A 21 -10.03 -28.47 -4.31
N GLU A 22 -10.97 -27.53 -4.23
CA GLU A 22 -10.79 -26.19 -4.79
C GLU A 22 -9.41 -25.65 -4.40
N ALA A 23 -8.54 -25.54 -5.41
CA ALA A 23 -7.19 -25.08 -5.24
C ALA A 23 -7.22 -23.67 -4.63
N ARG A 24 -6.62 -23.50 -3.45
CA ARG A 24 -6.22 -22.17 -2.96
C ARG A 24 -5.47 -21.48 -4.10
N PRO A 25 -5.82 -20.24 -4.50
CA PRO A 25 -4.93 -19.49 -5.36
C PRO A 25 -3.61 -19.33 -4.60
N ARG A 26 -2.53 -19.91 -5.14
CA ARG A 26 -1.17 -19.88 -4.55
C ARG A 26 -0.56 -18.47 -4.56
N ASP A 27 -1.32 -17.46 -4.99
CA ASP A 27 -0.79 -16.20 -5.51
C ASP A 27 -0.71 -15.05 -4.49
N MET A 28 -1.21 -15.23 -3.27
CA MET A 28 -1.18 -14.22 -2.19
C MET A 28 -0.83 -14.80 -0.81
N ALA A 29 0.06 -15.80 -0.77
CA ALA A 29 0.62 -16.27 0.50
C ALA A 29 1.48 -15.17 1.17
N PRO A 30 1.59 -15.13 2.51
CA PRO A 30 2.51 -14.22 3.19
C PRO A 30 3.94 -14.40 2.64
N PRO A 31 4.78 -13.34 2.64
CA PRO A 31 6.16 -13.45 2.20
C PRO A 31 6.91 -14.57 2.94
N SER A 32 7.89 -15.18 2.27
CA SER A 32 8.69 -16.24 2.89
C SER A 32 9.40 -15.76 4.15
N LEU A 33 9.62 -16.65 5.12
CA LEU A 33 10.39 -16.32 6.33
C LEU A 33 11.81 -15.80 6.02
N PHE A 34 12.40 -16.24 4.90
CA PHE A 34 13.66 -15.70 4.41
C PHE A 34 13.55 -14.22 4.04
N LEU A 35 12.49 -13.82 3.31
CA LEU A 35 12.26 -12.41 2.99
C LEU A 35 12.00 -11.58 4.25
N LEU A 36 11.24 -12.12 5.21
CA LEU A 36 11.04 -11.47 6.50
C LEU A 36 12.37 -11.26 7.26
N ALA A 37 13.23 -12.28 7.32
CA ALA A 37 14.56 -12.15 7.92
C ALA A 37 15.43 -11.10 7.18
N MET A 38 15.27 -11.02 5.86
CA MET A 38 15.90 -10.00 5.01
C MET A 38 15.30 -8.58 5.20
N GLU A 39 14.34 -8.37 6.09
CA GLU A 39 14.03 -7.02 6.57
C GLU A 39 15.16 -6.48 7.47
N GLY A 40 15.99 -7.35 8.04
CA GLY A 40 17.14 -6.95 8.86
C GLY A 40 18.09 -6.01 8.13
N ARG A 41 18.26 -6.13 6.82
CA ARG A 41 19.12 -5.24 6.01
C ARG A 41 18.52 -3.83 5.80
N ALA A 42 17.34 -3.52 6.32
CA ALA A 42 16.81 -2.17 6.35
C ALA A 42 17.84 -1.18 6.93
N TRP A 43 18.65 -1.58 7.93
CA TRP A 43 19.71 -0.72 8.48
C TRP A 43 20.68 -0.19 7.40
N MET A 44 20.95 -0.97 6.35
CA MET A 44 21.77 -0.54 5.22
C MET A 44 21.07 0.53 4.38
N GLU A 45 19.76 0.40 4.18
CA GLU A 45 18.94 1.42 3.49
C GLU A 45 18.91 2.72 4.30
N TRP A 46 18.81 2.61 5.63
CA TRP A 46 18.93 3.75 6.55
C TRP A 46 20.31 4.42 6.48
N ALA A 47 21.40 3.65 6.36
CA ALA A 47 22.74 4.20 6.14
C ALA A 47 22.88 4.85 4.74
N SER A 48 22.28 4.25 3.71
CA SER A 48 22.33 4.74 2.33
C SER A 48 21.64 6.09 2.15
N TRP A 49 20.62 6.39 2.95
CA TRP A 49 19.95 7.70 2.95
C TRP A 49 20.94 8.85 3.19
N LEU A 50 21.88 8.69 4.13
CA LEU A 50 22.91 9.70 4.40
C LEU A 50 23.84 9.90 3.20
N VAL A 51 24.22 8.81 2.54
CA VAL A 51 25.15 8.81 1.40
C VAL A 51 24.49 9.34 0.13
N ALA A 52 23.21 9.06 -0.08
CA ALA A 52 22.47 9.46 -1.28
C ALA A 52 22.00 10.93 -1.26
N ARG A 53 22.19 11.66 -0.16
CA ARG A 53 21.79 13.07 0.00
C ARG A 53 22.18 13.98 -1.18
N PRO A 54 23.41 13.94 -1.72
CA PRO A 54 23.78 14.80 -2.85
C PRO A 54 23.01 14.48 -4.14
N TRP A 55 22.63 13.21 -4.34
CA TRP A 55 21.90 12.77 -5.52
C TRP A 55 20.47 13.32 -5.57
N PHE A 56 19.88 13.58 -4.40
CA PHE A 56 18.53 14.15 -4.30
C PHE A 56 18.44 15.61 -4.76
N SER A 57 19.55 16.34 -4.86
CA SER A 57 19.57 17.67 -5.47
C SER A 57 19.23 17.67 -6.97
N GLN A 58 19.36 16.51 -7.62
CA GLN A 58 18.95 16.29 -9.01
C GLN A 58 17.47 15.91 -9.13
N ALA A 59 16.82 15.58 -8.01
CA ALA A 59 15.39 15.35 -7.98
C ALA A 59 14.66 16.70 -8.09
N GLY A 60 13.50 16.73 -8.77
CA GLY A 60 12.78 17.97 -9.01
C GLY A 60 12.48 18.75 -7.73
N ARG A 61 12.56 20.08 -7.80
CA ARG A 61 12.18 20.96 -6.68
C ARG A 61 10.67 20.96 -6.51
N GLY A 62 10.22 20.89 -5.25
CA GLY A 62 8.81 20.99 -4.88
C GLY A 62 8.26 22.40 -5.10
N ASP A 63 6.94 22.47 -5.35
CA ASP A 63 6.18 23.71 -5.52
C ASP A 63 5.65 24.29 -4.18
N GLY A 64 6.18 23.80 -3.05
CA GLY A 64 5.76 24.19 -1.70
C GLY A 64 4.46 23.55 -1.20
N HIS A 65 3.77 22.71 -1.98
CA HIS A 65 2.51 22.11 -1.52
C HIS A 65 2.71 21.22 -0.28
N PRO A 66 1.67 21.11 0.58
CA PRO A 66 1.77 20.30 1.78
C PRO A 66 1.73 18.80 1.47
N VAL A 67 2.44 17.99 2.26
CA VAL A 67 2.46 16.53 2.14
C VAL A 67 2.22 15.90 3.49
N LEU A 68 1.11 15.18 3.67
CA LEU A 68 0.80 14.48 4.92
C LEU A 68 1.33 13.04 4.84
N VAL A 69 2.12 12.63 5.84
CA VAL A 69 2.76 11.30 5.88
C VAL A 69 2.13 10.42 6.95
N LEU A 70 1.53 9.29 6.54
CA LEU A 70 0.84 8.34 7.41
C LEU A 70 1.72 7.10 7.66
N PRO A 71 2.07 6.80 8.93
CA PRO A 71 2.92 5.67 9.29
C PRO A 71 2.19 4.32 9.15
N GLY A 72 2.98 3.24 9.08
CA GLY A 72 2.47 1.86 9.12
C GLY A 72 2.01 1.42 10.51
N LEU A 73 1.43 0.21 10.60
CA LEU A 73 0.97 -0.37 11.87
C LEU A 73 2.13 -0.45 12.90
N LEU A 74 1.84 -0.15 14.16
CA LEU A 74 2.77 -0.04 15.29
C LEU A 74 3.91 0.98 15.10
N ALA A 75 3.86 1.79 14.05
CA ALA A 75 4.82 2.85 13.80
C ALA A 75 4.24 4.22 14.18
N SER A 76 5.12 5.21 14.30
CA SER A 76 4.76 6.59 14.67
C SER A 76 5.48 7.58 13.77
N ASP A 77 5.25 8.87 14.00
CA ASP A 77 5.97 9.96 13.35
C ASP A 77 7.49 9.87 13.41
N ARG A 78 8.05 9.14 14.38
CA ARG A 78 9.50 8.93 14.46
C ARG A 78 10.01 8.09 13.30
N SER A 79 9.25 7.08 12.88
CA SER A 79 9.63 6.16 11.80
C SER A 79 9.65 6.84 10.43
N THR A 80 8.75 7.82 10.22
CA THR A 80 8.61 8.56 8.96
C THR A 80 9.38 9.89 8.96
N TRP A 81 10.09 10.21 10.05
CA TRP A 81 10.87 11.44 10.16
C TRP A 81 11.90 11.62 9.04
N PRO A 82 12.70 10.60 8.62
CA PRO A 82 13.65 10.78 7.52
C PRO A 82 12.98 11.13 6.20
N LEU A 83 11.84 10.48 5.92
CA LEU A 83 11.03 10.76 4.73
C LEU A 83 10.54 12.21 4.75
N ARG A 84 10.03 12.69 5.89
CA ARG A 84 9.62 14.10 6.03
C ARG A 84 10.79 15.07 5.84
N LYS A 85 11.98 14.76 6.39
CA LYS A 85 13.18 15.58 6.17
C LYS A 85 13.63 15.61 4.71
N PHE A 86 13.49 14.51 4.01
CA PHE A 86 13.71 14.47 2.57
C PHE A 86 12.72 15.37 1.81
N LEU A 87 11.43 15.29 2.13
CA LEU A 87 10.41 16.14 1.50
C LEU A 87 10.65 17.64 1.78
N GLU A 88 10.98 18.00 3.02
CA GLU A 88 11.35 19.37 3.40
C GLU A 88 12.57 19.86 2.60
N HIS A 89 13.58 19.00 2.42
CA HIS A 89 14.77 19.32 1.62
C HIS A 89 14.44 19.59 0.14
N LEU A 90 13.46 18.87 -0.42
CA LEU A 90 12.97 19.13 -1.78
C LEU A 90 12.12 20.40 -1.89
N GLY A 91 11.72 21.01 -0.77
CA GLY A 91 10.90 22.22 -0.74
C GLY A 91 9.40 21.97 -0.61
N TYR A 92 8.98 20.82 -0.08
CA TYR A 92 7.58 20.56 0.31
C TYR A 92 7.36 20.90 1.80
N THR A 93 6.09 21.17 2.17
CA THR A 93 5.73 21.32 3.58
C THR A 93 5.24 19.97 4.13
N ALA A 94 6.13 19.22 4.78
CA ALA A 94 5.81 17.88 5.26
C ALA A 94 5.11 17.88 6.62
N TYR A 95 3.97 17.21 6.72
CA TYR A 95 3.17 17.06 7.93
C TYR A 95 3.28 15.66 8.53
N PRO A 96 3.51 15.56 9.86
CA PRO A 96 3.27 14.35 10.62
C PRO A 96 1.78 13.98 10.68
N TRP A 97 1.50 12.73 11.07
CA TRP A 97 0.12 12.29 11.31
C TRP A 97 -0.40 12.75 12.69
N GLU A 98 0.49 12.96 13.68
CA GLU A 98 0.22 13.49 15.03
C GLU A 98 -0.72 12.66 15.93
N LEU A 99 -1.00 11.40 15.57
CA LEU A 99 -1.87 10.50 16.35
C LEU A 99 -1.11 9.49 17.24
N GLY A 100 0.19 9.71 17.47
CA GLY A 100 1.03 8.83 18.28
C GLY A 100 1.48 7.57 17.54
N PHE A 101 1.15 6.39 18.04
CA PHE A 101 1.38 5.10 17.37
C PHE A 101 0.16 4.64 16.56
N ASN A 102 0.40 4.11 15.36
CA ASN A 102 -0.65 3.57 14.51
C ASN A 102 -1.06 2.17 14.96
N HIS A 103 -2.08 2.11 15.80
CA HIS A 103 -2.72 0.85 16.20
C HIS A 103 -3.81 0.39 15.23
N GLY A 104 -3.92 1.03 14.06
CA GLY A 104 -4.97 0.80 13.09
C GLY A 104 -6.20 1.70 13.28
N PRO A 105 -7.26 1.45 12.49
CA PRO A 105 -8.49 2.22 12.50
C PRO A 105 -9.24 2.05 13.80
N LYS A 106 -9.30 3.16 14.54
CA LYS A 106 -10.16 3.35 15.71
C LYS A 106 -11.37 4.20 15.30
N PRO A 107 -12.49 4.12 16.03
CA PRO A 107 -13.63 5.00 15.80
C PRO A 107 -13.20 6.48 15.78
N GLY A 108 -13.65 7.23 14.77
CA GLY A 108 -13.35 8.66 14.63
C GLY A 108 -11.98 9.00 14.05
N MET A 109 -11.08 8.01 13.85
CA MET A 109 -9.72 8.27 13.39
C MET A 109 -9.70 8.81 11.95
N LEU A 110 -10.49 8.24 11.05
CA LEU A 110 -10.55 8.70 9.66
C LEU A 110 -11.19 10.09 9.59
N GLU A 111 -12.22 10.36 10.38
CA GLU A 111 -12.87 11.66 10.47
C GLU A 111 -11.88 12.73 10.96
N HIS A 112 -11.04 12.38 11.95
CA HIS A 112 -9.97 13.26 12.41
C HIS A 112 -8.92 13.54 11.32
N LEU A 113 -8.53 12.52 10.55
CA LEU A 113 -7.61 12.71 9.42
C LEU A 113 -8.24 13.54 8.29
N GLN A 114 -9.54 13.38 8.03
CA GLN A 114 -10.28 14.22 7.07
C GLN A 114 -10.26 15.68 7.51
N GLN A 115 -10.54 15.95 8.79
CA GLN A 115 -10.45 17.29 9.36
C GLN A 115 -9.02 17.85 9.23
N ARG A 116 -8.00 17.06 9.55
CA ARG A 116 -6.60 17.47 9.43
C ARG A 116 -6.21 17.84 8.01
N ILE A 117 -6.67 17.09 7.01
CA ILE A 117 -6.45 17.40 5.59
C ILE A 117 -7.14 18.72 5.21
N ALA A 118 -8.36 18.95 5.69
CA ALA A 118 -9.09 20.19 5.44
C ALA A 118 -8.38 21.40 6.05
N GLU A 119 -7.89 21.28 7.29
CA GLU A 119 -7.09 22.31 7.97
C GLU A 119 -5.79 22.64 7.22
N ILE A 120 -5.05 21.61 6.80
CA ILE A 120 -3.81 21.77 6.02
C ILE A 120 -4.11 22.50 4.71
N ARG A 121 -5.18 22.09 4.01
CA ARG A 121 -5.60 22.74 2.77
C ARG A 121 -5.96 24.20 3.00
N GLN A 122 -6.70 24.51 4.06
CA GLN A 122 -7.10 25.88 4.40
C GLN A 122 -5.88 26.75 4.73
N LEU A 123 -4.92 26.22 5.49
CA LEU A 123 -3.70 26.94 5.89
C LEU A 123 -2.81 27.29 4.70
N HIS A 124 -2.69 26.38 3.72
CA HIS A 124 -1.76 26.54 2.59
C HIS A 124 -2.41 27.04 1.30
N GLY A 125 -3.75 27.03 1.22
CA GLY A 125 -4.49 27.29 -0.03
C GLY A 125 -4.24 26.24 -1.13
N LYS A 126 -3.57 25.12 -0.81
CA LYS A 126 -3.19 24.05 -1.74
C LYS A 126 -3.65 22.71 -1.19
N LYS A 127 -4.15 21.82 -2.06
CA LYS A 127 -4.49 20.43 -1.68
C LYS A 127 -3.20 19.70 -1.25
N PRO A 128 -3.17 19.00 -0.11
CA PRO A 128 -2.04 18.17 0.24
C PRO A 128 -1.97 16.89 -0.59
N SER A 129 -0.75 16.42 -0.85
CA SER A 129 -0.51 15.03 -1.26
C SER A 129 -0.40 14.14 -0.02
N LEU A 130 -0.81 12.89 -0.14
CA LEU A 130 -0.74 11.91 0.94
C LEU A 130 0.32 10.86 0.61
N ILE A 131 1.20 10.59 1.56
CA ILE A 131 2.11 9.44 1.49
C ILE A 131 1.77 8.50 2.63
N GLY A 132 1.39 7.27 2.32
CA GLY A 132 1.10 6.28 3.33
C GLY A 132 1.98 5.05 3.20
N TRP A 133 2.52 4.59 4.32
CA TRP A 133 3.35 3.39 4.38
C TRP A 133 2.55 2.25 4.99
N SER A 134 2.53 1.08 4.33
CA SER A 134 1.85 -0.11 4.82
C SER A 134 0.37 0.20 5.08
N LEU A 135 -0.13 -0.04 6.29
CA LEU A 135 -1.49 0.33 6.71
C LEU A 135 -1.81 1.83 6.50
N GLY A 136 -0.83 2.73 6.68
CA GLY A 136 -1.00 4.16 6.41
C GLY A 136 -1.33 4.46 4.94
N GLY A 137 -0.89 3.61 4.00
CA GLY A 137 -1.25 3.76 2.58
C GLY A 137 -2.68 3.34 2.26
N LEU A 138 -3.23 2.36 2.99
CA LEU A 138 -4.66 2.06 2.91
C LEU A 138 -5.49 3.24 3.41
N MET A 139 -5.09 3.83 4.54
CA MET A 139 -5.74 5.04 5.07
C MET A 139 -5.64 6.21 4.08
N ALA A 140 -4.45 6.48 3.53
CA ALA A 140 -4.23 7.53 2.55
C ALA A 140 -5.11 7.37 1.31
N ARG A 141 -5.20 6.15 0.75
CA ARG A 141 -6.07 5.84 -0.39
C ARG A 141 -7.54 6.06 -0.02
N ALA A 142 -7.97 5.55 1.13
CA ALA A 142 -9.36 5.67 1.59
C ALA A 142 -9.78 7.14 1.77
N LEU A 143 -8.90 7.96 2.36
CA LEU A 143 -9.12 9.41 2.47
C LEU A 143 -9.25 10.05 1.09
N ALA A 144 -8.35 9.76 0.15
CA ALA A 144 -8.44 10.32 -1.19
C ALA A 144 -9.67 9.86 -1.98
N TRP A 145 -10.21 8.68 -1.67
CA TRP A 145 -11.46 8.20 -2.27
C TRP A 145 -12.69 8.91 -1.66
N GLN A 146 -12.67 9.19 -0.37
CA GLN A 146 -13.79 9.84 0.33
C GLN A 146 -13.83 11.36 0.15
N MET A 147 -12.69 12.02 -0.06
CA MET A 147 -12.57 13.49 -0.22
C MET A 147 -11.59 13.89 -1.34
N PRO A 148 -11.79 13.43 -2.60
CA PRO A 148 -10.87 13.70 -3.71
C PRO A 148 -10.69 15.19 -4.00
N GLU A 149 -11.68 16.02 -3.70
CA GLU A 149 -11.63 17.48 -3.84
C GLU A 149 -10.65 18.15 -2.88
N HIS A 150 -10.23 17.46 -1.81
CA HIS A 150 -9.26 17.97 -0.84
C HIS A 150 -7.85 17.38 -0.99
N VAL A 151 -7.67 16.31 -1.76
CA VAL A 151 -6.38 15.62 -1.93
C VAL A 151 -5.78 15.92 -3.31
N ARG A 152 -4.46 16.11 -3.36
CA ARG A 152 -3.72 16.37 -4.60
C ARG A 152 -3.35 15.08 -5.34
N SER A 153 -2.77 14.14 -4.62
CA SER A 153 -2.33 12.83 -5.10
C SER A 153 -2.02 11.91 -3.92
N VAL A 154 -1.91 10.60 -4.18
CA VAL A 154 -1.57 9.58 -3.18
C VAL A 154 -0.39 8.76 -3.65
N LEU A 155 0.59 8.59 -2.77
CA LEU A 155 1.67 7.62 -2.93
C LEU A 155 1.58 6.60 -1.80
N THR A 156 1.71 5.31 -2.12
CA THR A 156 1.71 4.24 -1.13
C THR A 156 3.01 3.45 -1.16
N LEU A 157 3.50 3.03 0.00
CA LEU A 157 4.75 2.29 0.17
C LEU A 157 4.44 0.91 0.76
N GLY A 158 4.57 -0.17 -0.02
CA GLY A 158 4.38 -1.54 0.46
C GLY A 158 3.00 -1.77 1.10
N SER A 159 1.96 -1.12 0.59
CA SER A 159 0.62 -1.14 1.20
C SER A 159 -0.24 -2.28 0.65
N PRO A 160 -1.06 -2.98 1.46
CA PRO A 160 -1.90 -4.08 0.99
C PRO A 160 -3.21 -3.58 0.35
N LEU A 161 -3.11 -3.00 -0.86
CA LEU A 161 -4.21 -2.38 -1.62
C LEU A 161 -5.22 -3.35 -2.25
N ALA A 162 -4.84 -4.62 -2.44
CA ALA A 162 -5.67 -5.67 -3.05
C ALA A 162 -6.88 -6.10 -2.21
N ALA A 163 -7.11 -5.48 -1.05
CA ALA A 163 -8.32 -5.60 -0.24
C ALA A 163 -9.63 -5.24 -1.00
N GLU A 164 -9.55 -4.76 -2.25
CA GLU A 164 -10.70 -4.45 -3.13
C GLU A 164 -11.46 -5.66 -3.69
N ALA A 165 -11.13 -6.89 -3.31
CA ALA A 165 -11.89 -8.04 -3.74
C ALA A 165 -12.77 -8.52 -2.59
N ASN A 166 -14.06 -8.73 -2.87
CA ASN A 166 -14.95 -9.65 -2.15
C ASN A 166 -14.39 -11.09 -2.05
N ALA A 167 -13.12 -11.32 -2.42
CA ALA A 167 -12.40 -12.54 -2.21
C ALA A 167 -12.03 -12.66 -0.72
N THR A 168 -12.51 -13.73 -0.10
CA THR A 168 -12.17 -14.22 1.23
C THR A 168 -10.66 -14.20 1.54
N ASN A 169 -9.81 -14.25 0.51
CA ASN A 169 -8.35 -14.23 0.64
C ASN A 169 -7.78 -12.83 0.90
N ALA A 170 -8.34 -11.77 0.31
CA ALA A 170 -7.87 -10.40 0.54
C ALA A 170 -8.21 -9.93 1.97
N ARG A 171 -9.38 -10.35 2.48
CA ARG A 171 -9.76 -10.22 3.90
C ARG A 171 -8.76 -10.88 4.84
N LYS A 172 -8.41 -12.14 4.58
CA LYS A 172 -7.45 -12.90 5.42
C LYS A 172 -6.05 -12.30 5.36
N VAL A 173 -5.62 -11.78 4.22
CA VAL A 173 -4.32 -11.09 4.11
C VAL A 173 -4.35 -9.77 4.89
N PHE A 174 -5.43 -8.98 4.77
CA PHE A 174 -5.59 -7.77 5.58
C PHE A 174 -5.60 -8.11 7.07
N GLU A 175 -6.36 -9.10 7.50
CA GLU A 175 -6.41 -9.57 8.90
C GLU A 175 -5.04 -10.08 9.38
N LEU A 176 -4.34 -10.86 8.56
CA LEU A 176 -3.01 -11.40 8.90
C LEU A 176 -1.93 -10.31 9.02
N VAL A 177 -1.95 -9.33 8.12
CA VAL A 177 -0.95 -8.25 8.08
C VAL A 177 -1.26 -7.17 9.11
N SER A 178 -2.54 -6.86 9.32
CA SER A 178 -2.95 -5.76 10.19
C SER A 178 -3.38 -6.18 11.60
N GLY A 179 -3.76 -7.45 11.79
CA GLY A 179 -4.36 -7.96 13.02
C GLY A 179 -5.78 -7.44 13.28
N LEU A 180 -6.41 -6.76 12.30
CA LEU A 180 -7.70 -6.09 12.46
C LEU A 180 -8.83 -6.90 11.84
N ASP A 181 -9.98 -6.88 12.51
CA ASP A 181 -11.22 -7.49 12.00
C ASP A 181 -11.74 -6.73 10.77
N PRO A 182 -11.76 -7.36 9.58
CA PRO A 182 -12.26 -6.73 8.35
C PRO A 182 -13.75 -6.41 8.36
N ASP A 183 -14.53 -6.99 9.26
CA ASP A 183 -15.95 -6.70 9.44
C ASP A 183 -16.21 -5.50 10.37
N HIS A 184 -15.18 -5.01 11.06
CA HIS A 184 -15.29 -3.80 11.87
C HIS A 184 -15.62 -2.58 10.99
N ALA A 185 -16.58 -1.76 11.40
CA ALA A 185 -17.10 -0.65 10.61
C ALA A 185 -15.99 0.31 10.13
N ASP A 186 -15.02 0.62 11.00
CA ASP A 186 -13.90 1.51 10.64
C ASP A 186 -12.90 0.87 9.67
N VAL A 187 -12.78 -0.45 9.65
CA VAL A 187 -11.96 -1.16 8.66
C VAL A 187 -12.65 -1.16 7.30
N ARG A 188 -13.97 -1.31 7.25
CA ARG A 188 -14.73 -1.21 5.99
C ARG A 188 -14.55 0.15 5.33
N LYS A 189 -14.41 1.23 6.12
CA LYS A 189 -14.09 2.57 5.58
C LYS A 189 -12.73 2.64 4.89
N LEU A 190 -11.79 1.75 5.21
CA LEU A 190 -10.49 1.61 4.52
C LEU A 190 -10.59 0.83 3.21
N ILE A 191 -11.59 -0.05 3.12
CA ILE A 191 -11.91 -0.86 1.95
C ILE A 191 -12.84 -0.04 1.05
N GLY A 192 -12.25 0.94 0.37
CA GLY A 192 -12.93 1.84 -0.55
C GLY A 192 -12.66 1.54 -2.03
N GLY A 193 -13.32 2.32 -2.89
CA GLY A 193 -13.06 2.33 -4.33
C GLY A 193 -11.75 3.02 -4.72
N HIS A 194 -11.57 3.20 -6.03
CA HIS A 194 -10.42 3.91 -6.57
C HIS A 194 -10.62 5.43 -6.42
N PRO A 195 -9.63 6.19 -5.88
CA PRO A 195 -9.75 7.64 -5.76
C PRO A 195 -9.66 8.35 -7.12
N ASP A 196 -10.37 9.47 -7.31
CA ASP A 196 -10.27 10.30 -8.53
C ASP A 196 -9.11 11.33 -8.46
N VAL A 197 -7.97 10.85 -7.97
CA VAL A 197 -6.70 11.59 -7.94
C VAL A 197 -5.58 10.65 -8.36
N PRO A 198 -4.40 11.16 -8.76
CA PRO A 198 -3.29 10.31 -9.11
C PRO A 198 -2.88 9.41 -7.94
N LEU A 199 -2.76 8.11 -8.20
CA LEU A 199 -2.38 7.09 -7.24
C LEU A 199 -1.16 6.31 -7.75
N THR A 200 -0.04 6.42 -7.03
CA THR A 200 1.17 5.63 -7.32
C THR A 200 1.39 4.62 -6.20
N SER A 201 1.39 3.33 -6.54
CA SER A 201 1.80 2.27 -5.62
C SER A 201 3.28 1.93 -5.82
N ILE A 202 4.08 2.16 -4.79
CA ILE A 202 5.50 1.79 -4.74
C ILE A 202 5.60 0.49 -3.96
N LEU A 203 6.06 -0.56 -4.64
CA LEU A 203 6.08 -1.92 -4.10
C LEU A 203 7.42 -2.59 -4.35
N SER A 204 7.69 -3.68 -3.63
CA SER A 204 8.90 -4.47 -3.79
C SER A 204 8.60 -5.95 -3.73
N ARG A 205 9.16 -6.73 -4.66
CA ARG A 205 9.15 -8.21 -4.57
C ARG A 205 10.00 -8.74 -3.42
N TYR A 206 10.84 -7.88 -2.84
CA TYR A 206 11.69 -8.19 -1.69
C TYR A 206 11.07 -7.71 -0.37
N ASP A 207 9.82 -7.26 -0.39
CA ASP A 207 9.05 -6.95 0.80
C ASP A 207 8.79 -8.23 1.60
N GLY A 208 9.32 -8.28 2.82
CA GLY A 208 9.19 -9.40 3.74
C GLY A 208 7.94 -9.35 4.63
N VAL A 209 7.17 -8.26 4.60
CA VAL A 209 5.99 -8.04 5.46
C VAL A 209 4.69 -8.13 4.65
N VAL A 210 4.63 -7.44 3.52
CA VAL A 210 3.48 -7.37 2.63
C VAL A 210 3.82 -8.03 1.30
N HIS A 211 3.05 -9.07 0.93
CA HIS A 211 3.27 -9.74 -0.35
C HIS A 211 3.03 -8.76 -1.50
N TRP A 212 4.01 -8.57 -2.39
CA TRP A 212 4.02 -7.51 -3.41
C TRP A 212 2.76 -7.45 -4.31
N ARG A 213 2.16 -8.61 -4.63
CA ARG A 213 0.90 -8.65 -5.40
C ARG A 213 -0.27 -7.99 -4.68
N SER A 214 -0.25 -8.01 -3.35
CA SER A 214 -1.27 -7.32 -2.56
C SER A 214 -1.12 -5.80 -2.62
N SER A 215 0.02 -5.29 -3.06
CA SER A 215 0.25 -3.85 -3.28
C SER A 215 -0.11 -3.35 -4.67
N LEU A 216 -0.55 -4.22 -5.57
CA LEU A 216 -0.94 -3.81 -6.91
C LEU A 216 -2.24 -3.01 -6.85
N VAL A 217 -2.22 -1.81 -7.45
CA VAL A 217 -3.45 -1.11 -7.84
C VAL A 217 -4.03 -1.73 -9.11
N LYS A 218 -5.36 -1.73 -9.21
CA LYS A 218 -6.07 -2.13 -10.43
C LYS A 218 -5.80 -1.14 -11.56
N ASN A 219 -6.04 -1.59 -12.79
CA ASN A 219 -5.89 -0.74 -13.97
C ASN A 219 -6.89 0.43 -13.89
N HIS A 220 -6.35 1.65 -13.83
CA HIS A 220 -7.13 2.87 -13.77
C HIS A 220 -6.34 4.00 -14.47
N PRO A 221 -7.00 4.94 -15.18
CA PRO A 221 -6.31 5.95 -16.00
C PRO A 221 -5.30 6.83 -15.26
N ARG A 222 -5.46 7.00 -13.95
CA ARG A 222 -4.58 7.81 -13.09
C ARG A 222 -3.90 6.99 -12.00
N ALA A 223 -3.67 5.70 -12.26
CA ALA A 223 -3.07 4.79 -11.31
C ALA A 223 -1.94 3.97 -11.91
N GLU A 224 -0.88 3.79 -11.13
CA GLU A 224 0.31 3.08 -11.56
C GLU A 224 0.95 2.28 -10.44
N ASN A 225 1.70 1.25 -10.83
CA ASN A 225 2.54 0.46 -9.95
C ASN A 225 4.01 0.67 -10.35
N VAL A 226 4.88 0.95 -9.37
CA VAL A 226 6.32 1.09 -9.56
C VAL A 226 7.02 0.09 -8.65
N GLU A 227 7.66 -0.92 -9.25
CA GLU A 227 8.45 -1.91 -8.50
C GLU A 227 9.87 -1.39 -8.30
N VAL A 228 10.32 -1.43 -7.04
CA VAL A 228 11.65 -1.04 -6.57
C VAL A 228 12.28 -2.15 -5.73
N PRO A 229 13.62 -2.33 -5.79
CA PRO A 229 14.31 -3.24 -4.89
C PRO A 229 14.50 -2.61 -3.51
N ALA A 230 13.54 -2.82 -2.61
CA ALA A 230 13.56 -2.32 -1.23
C ALA A 230 13.10 -3.39 -0.24
N SER A 231 13.55 -3.33 1.02
CA SER A 231 12.85 -4.03 2.11
C SER A 231 11.61 -3.23 2.53
N HIS A 232 10.64 -3.87 3.18
CA HIS A 232 9.46 -3.19 3.73
C HIS A 232 9.84 -2.06 4.67
N LEU A 233 10.70 -2.35 5.66
CA LEU A 233 11.16 -1.43 6.71
C LEU A 233 12.15 -0.37 6.19
N GLY A 234 12.79 -0.63 5.05
CA GLY A 234 13.68 0.29 4.37
C GLY A 234 12.99 1.26 3.41
N MET A 235 11.72 1.04 3.02
CA MET A 235 11.07 1.84 1.98
C MET A 235 11.06 3.35 2.29
N GLY A 236 10.88 3.74 3.55
CA GLY A 236 10.86 5.16 3.95
C GLY A 236 12.19 5.90 3.77
N VAL A 237 13.30 5.18 3.53
CA VAL A 237 14.66 5.72 3.39
C VAL A 237 15.39 5.27 2.13
N ASN A 238 14.87 4.27 1.43
CA ASN A 238 15.48 3.69 0.23
C ASN A 238 15.60 4.76 -0.88
N PRO A 239 16.81 5.04 -1.40
CA PRO A 239 17.02 6.09 -2.40
C PRO A 239 16.19 5.93 -3.68
N LEU A 240 15.91 4.69 -4.11
CA LEU A 240 15.09 4.44 -5.28
C LEU A 240 13.61 4.75 -5.02
N VAL A 241 13.10 4.45 -3.83
CA VAL A 241 11.77 4.87 -3.38
C VAL A 241 11.69 6.39 -3.32
N LEU A 242 12.67 7.04 -2.67
CA LEU A 242 12.70 8.50 -2.51
C LEU A 242 12.75 9.23 -3.86
N TRP A 243 13.46 8.68 -4.85
CA TRP A 243 13.44 9.20 -6.21
C TRP A 243 12.05 9.15 -6.86
N VAL A 244 11.35 8.02 -6.72
CA VAL A 244 9.95 7.90 -7.21
C VAL A 244 9.09 8.94 -6.51
N ILE A 245 9.19 9.07 -5.18
CA ILE A 245 8.43 10.08 -4.42
C ILE A 245 8.68 11.48 -4.97
N ALA A 246 9.93 11.88 -5.17
CA ALA A 246 10.27 13.19 -5.71
C ALA A 246 9.70 13.43 -7.10
N ASP A 247 9.87 12.45 -8.00
CA ASP A 247 9.44 12.50 -9.38
C ASP A 247 7.91 12.57 -9.50
N ARG A 248 7.17 11.82 -8.68
CA ARG A 248 5.70 11.83 -8.66
C ARG A 248 5.13 13.10 -8.04
N LEU A 249 5.68 13.57 -6.92
CA LEU A 249 5.21 14.79 -6.26
C LEU A 249 5.46 16.06 -7.11
N ALA A 250 6.50 16.05 -7.94
CA ALA A 250 6.80 17.17 -8.84
C ALA A 250 5.75 17.35 -9.96
N GLN A 251 4.91 16.34 -10.22
CA GLN A 251 3.88 16.45 -11.24
C GLN A 251 2.70 17.32 -10.79
N HIS A 252 2.14 18.06 -11.76
CA HIS A 252 0.85 18.71 -11.57
C HIS A 252 -0.27 17.67 -11.71
N PRO A 253 -1.29 17.62 -10.84
CA PRO A 253 -2.34 16.61 -10.91
C PRO A 253 -3.04 16.53 -12.27
N ASP A 254 -3.28 17.68 -12.91
CA ASP A 254 -3.97 17.76 -14.20
C ASP A 254 -3.08 17.38 -15.40
N ARG A 255 -1.77 17.25 -15.20
CA ARG A 255 -0.81 16.83 -16.21
C ARG A 255 -0.10 15.54 -15.80
N TRP A 256 -0.81 14.70 -15.05
CA TRP A 256 -0.26 13.44 -14.58
C TRP A 256 0.10 12.53 -15.75
N SER A 257 1.25 11.88 -15.63
CA SER A 257 1.76 10.87 -16.54
C SER A 257 2.42 9.72 -15.78
N PRO A 258 2.32 8.47 -16.30
CA PRO A 258 2.96 7.31 -15.68
C PRO A 258 4.49 7.45 -15.56
N PHE A 259 5.07 6.63 -14.69
CA PHE A 259 6.49 6.68 -14.37
C PHE A 259 7.30 6.22 -15.57
N SER A 260 8.31 7.01 -15.94
CA SER A 260 9.11 6.71 -17.11
C SER A 260 10.09 5.58 -16.82
N HIS A 261 9.94 4.46 -17.51
CA HIS A 261 10.86 3.31 -17.49
C HIS A 261 11.85 3.36 -18.68
N HIS A 262 12.39 4.53 -18.99
CA HIS A 262 13.35 4.74 -20.08
C HIS A 262 14.77 4.96 -19.54
N GLY A 263 15.79 4.70 -20.38
CA GLY A 263 17.20 4.87 -20.02
C GLY A 263 17.61 4.03 -18.80
N TRP A 264 18.40 4.61 -17.90
CA TRP A 264 18.88 3.92 -16.69
C TRP A 264 17.73 3.50 -15.76
N ARG A 265 16.58 4.19 -15.80
CA ARG A 265 15.43 3.87 -14.96
C ARG A 265 14.87 2.48 -15.24
N LYS A 266 14.95 1.98 -16.49
CA LYS A 266 14.52 0.62 -16.86
C LYS A 266 15.33 -0.48 -16.15
N LEU A 267 16.56 -0.19 -15.74
CA LEU A 267 17.45 -1.16 -15.10
C LEU A 267 17.07 -1.40 -13.63
N VAL A 268 16.46 -0.42 -12.98
CA VAL A 268 16.20 -0.44 -11.52
C VAL A 268 14.72 -0.35 -11.17
N TYR A 269 13.90 0.29 -12.01
CA TYR A 269 12.45 0.40 -11.84
C TYR A 269 11.74 -0.52 -12.83
N ARG A 270 10.96 -1.46 -12.31
CA ARG A 270 10.13 -2.34 -13.13
C ARG A 270 8.67 -1.90 -13.09
N ASN A 271 7.94 -2.14 -14.16
CA ASN A 271 6.48 -2.04 -14.17
C ASN A 271 5.93 -3.45 -13.95
N PRO A 272 5.35 -3.75 -12.77
CA PRO A 272 4.84 -5.08 -12.45
C PRO A 272 3.48 -5.38 -13.11
N GLY A 273 2.93 -4.45 -13.91
CA GLY A 273 1.56 -4.50 -14.41
C GLY A 273 0.55 -3.98 -13.37
N HIS A 274 -0.73 -4.26 -13.61
CA HIS A 274 -1.82 -3.96 -12.68
C HIS A 274 -2.41 -5.27 -12.14
N ALA A 275 -3.14 -5.20 -11.03
CA ALA A 275 -3.90 -6.35 -10.57
C ALA A 275 -4.88 -6.81 -11.67
N GLU A 276 -4.81 -8.08 -12.05
CA GLU A 276 -5.77 -8.70 -12.99
C GLU A 276 -7.19 -8.68 -12.39
N HIS A 277 -8.20 -8.62 -13.25
CA HIS A 277 -9.59 -8.77 -12.83
C HIS A 277 -9.75 -10.12 -12.11
N ALA A 278 -9.99 -10.07 -10.80
CA ALA A 278 -10.52 -11.20 -10.04
C ALA A 278 -12.06 -11.22 -10.16
#